data_AF-A0A3C0ISY9-F1
#
_entry.id   AF-A0A3C0ISY9-F1
#
_cell.length_a   1.000
_cell.length_b   1.000
_cell.length_c   1.000
_cell.angle_alpha   90.00
_cell.angle_beta   90.00
_cell.angle_gamma   90.00
#
_symmetry.space_group_name_H-M   'P 1'
#
loop_
_entity.id
_entity.type
_entity.pdbx_description
1 polymer ?
#
loop_
_entity_poly.entity_id
_entity_poly.type
_entity_poly.pdbx_seq_one_letter_code
_entity_poly.pdbx_strand_id
1 'polypeptide(L)'
;GSIVVDGSFKAYVTAVGDAAVLSQIKKMVQDAQSEKPPVQQLADKISAIFVPTVVAIALITVFASYFLADISFGAALLRGIAVLVIACPCAMGLATPAAVAVGLGRAARTGILFRNAKSLELFKNIRQVVFDKTGTLTTGNFSLERVWLNPDATIDEATFQQYAFSLEKYSNHPIAKCVAAAFKSKTDVRWQKVEEVKGVGMFATDAAGNQWAATNYKYVTALTTDASFNV
;
A
#
# COMPACT_ATOMS: atom_id res chain seq x y z
N GLY A 1 2.59 10.82 11.60
CA GLY A 1 3.09 12.08 12.19
C GLY A 1 3.89 12.82 11.13
N SER A 2 4.10 14.12 11.30
CA SER A 2 4.88 14.94 10.37
C SER A 2 6.19 15.36 11.03
N ILE A 3 7.23 15.58 10.22
CA ILE A 3 8.55 16.03 10.66
C ILE A 3 8.84 17.37 9.96
N VAL A 4 9.39 18.33 10.72
CA VAL A 4 9.87 19.59 10.17
C VAL A 4 11.27 19.35 9.63
N VAL A 5 11.43 19.49 8.33
CA VAL A 5 12.68 19.18 7.63
C VAL A 5 13.69 20.32 7.74
N ASP A 6 13.22 21.57 7.81
CA ASP A 6 14.08 22.76 7.94
C ASP A 6 13.30 23.96 8.52
N GLY A 7 14.03 24.89 9.15
CA GLY A 7 13.51 26.15 9.70
C GLY A 7 12.81 26.04 11.06
N SER A 8 12.25 27.16 11.52
CA SER A 8 11.40 27.23 12.72
C SER A 8 9.96 27.56 12.31
N PHE A 9 8.98 26.96 12.97
CA PHE A 9 7.57 27.20 12.69
C PHE A 9 6.77 27.29 14.00
N LYS A 10 5.70 28.09 13.97
CA LYS A 10 4.66 28.12 15.01
C LYS A 10 3.40 27.51 14.41
N ALA A 11 2.73 26.65 15.15
CA ALA A 11 1.47 26.06 14.72
C ALA A 11 0.42 26.10 15.83
N TYR A 12 -0.83 26.23 15.42
CA TYR A 12 -1.99 26.08 16.29
C TYR A 12 -2.40 24.61 16.32
N VAL A 13 -2.61 24.09 17.51
CA VAL A 13 -3.06 22.72 17.71
C VAL A 13 -4.57 22.68 17.50
N THR A 14 -5.02 21.99 16.45
CA THR A 14 -6.45 21.85 16.12
C THR A 14 -7.07 20.55 16.62
N ALA A 15 -6.26 19.51 16.85
CA ALA A 15 -6.70 18.21 17.36
C ALA A 15 -5.60 17.53 18.18
N VAL A 16 -5.99 16.88 19.28
CA VAL A 16 -5.10 16.15 20.20
C VAL A 16 -5.68 14.78 20.54
N GLY A 17 -4.84 13.86 21.03
CA GLY A 17 -5.26 12.54 21.49
C GLY A 17 -5.94 11.73 20.38
N ASP A 18 -7.14 11.21 20.66
CA ASP A 18 -7.91 10.37 19.73
C ASP A 18 -8.40 11.12 18.50
N ALA A 19 -8.56 12.45 18.59
CA ALA A 19 -8.94 13.28 17.45
C ALA A 19 -7.76 13.51 16.48
N ALA A 20 -6.52 13.23 16.88
CA ALA A 20 -5.36 13.40 16.03
C ALA A 20 -5.39 12.42 14.83
N VAL A 21 -4.91 12.90 13.67
CA VAL A 21 -4.89 12.11 12.42
C VAL A 21 -4.20 10.75 12.59
N LEU A 22 -3.09 10.71 13.34
CA LEU A 22 -2.37 9.46 13.59
C LEU A 22 -3.20 8.46 14.41
N SER A 23 -3.95 8.94 15.40
CA SER A 23 -4.84 8.12 16.23
C SER A 23 -6.01 7.59 15.40
N GLN A 24 -6.57 8.40 14.51
CA GLN A 24 -7.59 7.96 13.55
C GLN A 24 -7.06 6.89 12.60
N ILE A 25 -5.84 7.05 12.06
CA ILE A 25 -5.19 6.02 11.23
C ILE A 25 -5.01 4.73 12.03
N LYS A 26 -4.52 4.81 13.27
CA LYS A 26 -4.37 3.64 14.14
C LYS A 26 -5.71 2.93 14.35
N LYS A 27 -6.77 3.69 14.65
CA LYS A 27 -8.11 3.16 14.86
C LYS A 27 -8.64 2.47 13.61
N MET A 28 -8.56 3.12 12.44
CA MET A 28 -8.94 2.51 11.16
C MET A 28 -8.17 1.22 10.87
N VAL A 29 -6.87 1.16 11.20
CA VAL A 29 -6.06 -0.06 11.05
C VAL A 29 -6.50 -1.15 12.03
N GLN A 30 -6.81 -0.81 13.29
CA GLN A 30 -7.30 -1.76 14.29
C GLN A 30 -8.68 -2.31 13.93
N ASP A 31 -9.60 -1.43 13.52
CA ASP A 31 -10.94 -1.80 13.09
C ASP A 31 -10.88 -2.78 11.90
N ALA A 32 -10.03 -2.51 10.91
CA ALA A 32 -9.81 -3.40 9.77
C ALA A 32 -9.21 -4.78 10.14
N GLN A 33 -8.40 -4.85 11.20
CA GLN A 33 -7.77 -6.09 11.68
C GLN A 33 -8.69 -6.93 12.58
N SER A 34 -9.70 -6.33 13.21
CA SER A 34 -10.55 -7.00 14.21
C SER A 34 -11.72 -7.80 13.63
N GLU A 35 -11.99 -7.67 12.33
CA GLU A 35 -13.09 -8.37 11.67
C GLU A 35 -12.76 -9.84 11.36
N LYS A 36 -13.68 -10.74 11.71
CA LYS A 36 -13.58 -12.18 11.41
C LYS A 36 -13.56 -12.46 9.90
N PRO A 37 -12.73 -13.41 9.41
CA PRO A 37 -12.73 -13.81 8.00
C PRO A 37 -14.13 -14.29 7.52
N PRO A 38 -14.55 -13.93 6.30
CA PRO A 38 -15.85 -14.34 5.74
C PRO A 38 -16.10 -15.85 5.73
N VAL A 39 -15.07 -16.68 5.48
CA VAL A 39 -15.26 -18.14 5.45
C VAL A 39 -15.53 -18.71 6.85
N GLN A 40 -14.98 -18.12 7.90
CA GLN A 40 -15.22 -18.54 9.27
C GLN A 40 -16.68 -18.26 9.66
N GLN A 41 -17.23 -17.13 9.20
CA GLN A 41 -18.65 -16.82 9.36
C GLN A 41 -19.55 -17.79 8.58
N LEU A 42 -19.07 -18.33 7.45
CA LEU A 42 -19.81 -19.32 6.67
C LEU A 42 -19.91 -20.66 7.41
N ALA A 43 -18.82 -21.12 8.03
CA ALA A 43 -18.81 -22.32 8.87
C ALA A 43 -19.75 -22.17 10.09
N ASP A 44 -19.77 -21.00 10.72
CA ASP A 44 -20.68 -20.69 11.83
C ASP A 44 -22.15 -20.74 11.38
N LYS A 45 -22.47 -20.18 10.21
CA LYS A 45 -23.83 -20.23 9.63
C LYS A 45 -24.29 -21.65 9.30
N ILE A 46 -23.40 -22.46 8.71
CA ILE A 46 -23.70 -23.86 8.40
C ILE A 46 -23.98 -24.62 9.70
N SER A 47 -23.14 -24.45 10.71
CA SER A 47 -23.31 -25.09 12.02
C SER A 47 -24.62 -24.70 12.71
N ALA A 48 -25.03 -23.44 12.59
CA ALA A 48 -26.28 -22.92 13.15
C ALA A 48 -27.54 -23.60 12.58
N ILE A 49 -27.49 -24.11 11.34
CA ILE A 49 -28.60 -24.84 10.71
C ILE A 49 -28.42 -26.34 10.87
N PHE A 50 -27.18 -26.83 10.72
CA PHE A 50 -26.84 -28.25 10.73
C PHE A 50 -27.12 -28.90 12.09
N VAL A 51 -26.69 -28.28 13.19
CA VAL A 51 -26.84 -28.85 14.54
C VAL A 51 -28.32 -29.05 14.92
N PRO A 52 -29.21 -28.05 14.80
CA PRO A 52 -30.63 -28.26 15.08
C PRO A 52 -31.28 -29.32 14.17
N THR A 53 -30.88 -29.36 12.89
CA THR A 53 -31.43 -30.32 11.92
C THR A 53 -31.08 -31.75 12.30
N VAL A 54 -29.82 -32.02 12.64
CA VAL A 54 -29.35 -33.36 13.05
C VAL A 54 -30.02 -33.78 14.36
N VAL A 55 -30.17 -32.87 15.33
CA VAL A 55 -30.88 -33.16 16.59
C VAL A 55 -32.35 -33.49 16.32
N ALA A 56 -33.02 -32.75 15.44
CA ALA A 56 -34.40 -33.03 15.06
C ALA A 56 -34.54 -34.42 14.41
N ILE A 57 -33.64 -34.77 13.47
CA ILE A 57 -33.63 -36.09 12.83
C ILE A 57 -33.37 -37.20 13.86
N ALA A 58 -32.44 -36.99 14.80
CA ALA A 58 -32.16 -37.96 15.86
C ALA A 58 -33.39 -38.20 16.76
N LEU A 59 -34.08 -37.13 17.16
CA LEU A 59 -35.34 -37.23 17.91
C LEU A 59 -36.41 -37.98 17.10
N ILE A 60 -36.63 -37.60 15.84
CA ILE A 60 -37.57 -38.28 14.95
C ILE A 60 -37.24 -39.76 14.84
N THR A 61 -35.95 -40.12 14.75
CA THR A 61 -35.50 -41.51 14.67
C THR A 61 -35.84 -42.30 15.94
N VAL A 62 -35.67 -41.69 17.12
CA VAL A 62 -36.04 -42.31 18.40
C VAL A 62 -37.56 -42.50 18.48
N PHE A 63 -38.33 -41.46 18.19
CA PHE A 63 -39.80 -41.51 18.22
C PHE A 63 -40.35 -42.53 17.21
N ALA A 64 -39.89 -42.50 15.96
CA ALA A 64 -40.33 -43.45 14.93
C ALA A 64 -39.94 -44.88 15.29
N SER A 65 -38.71 -45.12 15.77
CA SER A 65 -38.28 -46.47 16.16
C SER A 65 -39.07 -47.03 17.34
N TYR A 66 -39.48 -46.19 18.28
CA TYR A 66 -40.26 -46.62 19.44
C TYR A 66 -41.74 -46.86 19.08
N PHE A 67 -42.38 -45.92 18.37
CA PHE A 67 -43.83 -45.97 18.12
C PHE A 67 -44.24 -46.77 16.87
N LEU A 68 -43.42 -46.78 15.81
CA LEU A 68 -43.79 -47.44 14.54
C LEU A 68 -43.18 -48.84 14.39
N ALA A 69 -42.00 -49.07 14.97
CA ALA A 69 -41.26 -50.32 14.83
C ALA A 69 -41.32 -51.21 16.09
N ASP A 70 -42.05 -50.77 17.13
CA ASP A 70 -42.30 -51.48 18.39
C ASP A 70 -41.04 -52.04 19.06
N ILE A 71 -39.96 -51.25 19.02
CA ILE A 71 -38.65 -51.62 19.55
C ILE A 71 -38.49 -51.02 20.94
N SER A 72 -37.76 -51.71 21.82
CA SER A 72 -37.49 -51.21 23.17
C SER A 72 -36.88 -49.81 23.15
N PHE A 73 -37.25 -48.98 24.13
CA PHE A 73 -36.76 -47.61 24.25
C PHE A 73 -35.22 -47.53 24.23
N GLY A 74 -34.54 -48.48 24.87
CA GLY A 74 -33.08 -48.58 24.85
C GLY A 74 -32.53 -48.74 23.42
N ALA A 75 -33.13 -49.62 22.61
CA ALA A 75 -32.71 -49.81 21.22
C ALA A 75 -33.04 -48.61 20.32
N ALA A 76 -34.17 -47.94 20.55
CA ALA A 76 -34.54 -46.72 19.84
C ALA A 76 -33.55 -45.56 20.16
N LEU A 77 -33.16 -45.43 21.43
CA LEU A 77 -32.17 -44.44 21.87
C LEU A 77 -30.79 -44.68 21.25
N LEU A 78 -30.34 -45.94 21.18
CA LEU A 78 -29.08 -46.31 20.51
C LEU A 78 -29.07 -45.88 19.04
N ARG A 79 -30.21 -46.02 18.33
CA ARG A 79 -30.34 -45.55 16.94
C ARG A 79 -30.25 -44.04 16.81
N GLY A 80 -30.88 -43.29 17.73
CA GLY A 80 -30.74 -41.82 17.78
C GLY A 80 -29.30 -41.37 18.04
N ILE A 81 -28.61 -42.02 18.97
CA ILE A 81 -27.19 -41.76 19.25
C ILE A 81 -26.34 -42.06 18.01
N ALA A 82 -26.60 -43.17 17.31
CA ALA A 82 -25.88 -43.51 16.08
C ALA A 82 -26.02 -42.42 15.00
N VAL A 83 -27.22 -41.83 14.85
CA VAL A 83 -27.46 -40.69 13.95
C VAL A 83 -26.64 -39.46 14.37
N LEU A 84 -26.58 -39.15 15.67
CA LEU A 84 -25.78 -38.02 16.17
C LEU A 84 -24.27 -38.25 15.93
N VAL A 85 -23.78 -39.46 16.18
CA VAL A 85 -22.35 -39.81 16.04
C VAL A 85 -21.92 -39.76 14.57
N ILE A 86 -22.71 -40.36 13.68
CA ILE A 86 -22.37 -40.39 12.25
C ILE A 86 -22.42 -39.01 11.61
N ALA A 87 -23.18 -38.08 12.19
CA ALA A 87 -23.33 -36.72 11.71
C ALA A 87 -22.22 -35.76 12.16
N CYS A 88 -21.22 -36.17 12.97
CA CYS A 88 -20.13 -35.27 13.36
C CYS A 88 -19.44 -34.68 12.11
N PRO A 89 -19.47 -33.35 11.89
CA PRO A 89 -18.80 -32.73 10.75
C PRO A 89 -17.31 -32.51 11.05
N CYS A 90 -16.65 -33.51 11.65
CA CYS A 90 -15.28 -33.47 12.16
C CYS A 90 -14.27 -33.01 11.07
N ALA A 91 -14.50 -33.37 9.79
CA ALA A 91 -13.66 -32.93 8.66
C ALA A 91 -13.91 -31.48 8.22
N MET A 92 -15.11 -30.95 8.41
CA MET A 92 -15.49 -29.61 7.96
C MET A 92 -14.71 -28.52 8.70
N GLY A 93 -14.45 -28.71 9.99
CA GLY A 93 -13.72 -27.74 10.83
C GLY A 93 -12.23 -27.59 10.49
N LEU A 94 -11.62 -28.60 9.85
CA LEU A 94 -10.19 -28.61 9.52
C LEU A 94 -9.89 -28.30 8.05
N ALA A 95 -10.84 -28.51 7.15
CA ALA A 95 -10.64 -28.32 5.71
C ALA A 95 -10.17 -26.88 5.38
N THR A 96 -10.84 -25.87 5.93
CA THR A 96 -10.53 -24.47 5.65
C THR A 96 -9.18 -24.01 6.23
N PRO A 97 -8.86 -24.25 7.52
CA PRO A 97 -7.54 -23.91 8.06
C PRO A 97 -6.39 -24.59 7.31
N ALA A 98 -6.55 -25.86 6.93
CA ALA A 98 -5.53 -26.59 6.17
C ALA A 98 -5.30 -25.97 4.78
N ALA A 99 -6.38 -25.69 4.05
CA ALA A 99 -6.29 -25.05 2.73
C ALA A 99 -5.65 -23.65 2.80
N VAL A 100 -6.03 -22.83 3.79
CA VAL A 100 -5.46 -21.50 4.00
C VAL A 100 -3.98 -21.60 4.36
N ALA A 101 -3.59 -22.48 5.28
CA ALA A 101 -2.19 -22.64 5.67
C ALA A 101 -1.30 -23.06 4.50
N VAL A 102 -1.74 -24.01 3.69
CA VAL A 102 -1.03 -24.42 2.47
C VAL A 102 -0.99 -23.28 1.45
N GLY A 103 -2.09 -22.55 1.27
CA GLY A 103 -2.17 -21.39 0.37
C GLY A 103 -1.19 -20.28 0.74
N LEU A 104 -1.15 -19.90 2.03
CA LEU A 104 -0.20 -18.93 2.57
C LEU A 104 1.25 -19.40 2.38
N GLY A 105 1.53 -20.68 2.66
CA GLY A 105 2.86 -21.26 2.45
C GLY A 105 3.31 -21.23 1.00
N ARG A 106 2.41 -21.49 0.04
CA ARG A 106 2.72 -21.39 -1.40
C ARG A 106 2.95 -19.94 -1.83
N ALA A 107 2.12 -19.01 -1.39
CA ALA A 107 2.27 -17.59 -1.70
C ALA A 107 3.60 -17.02 -1.19
N ALA A 108 4.00 -17.37 0.03
CA ALA A 108 5.27 -16.95 0.60
C ALA A 108 6.47 -17.44 -0.23
N ARG A 109 6.41 -18.68 -0.76
CA ARG A 109 7.46 -19.22 -1.66
C ARG A 109 7.56 -18.47 -2.99
N THR A 110 6.52 -17.77 -3.40
CA THR A 110 6.50 -16.93 -4.62
C THR A 110 6.71 -15.44 -4.32
N GLY A 111 7.14 -15.09 -3.10
CA GLY A 111 7.40 -13.69 -2.71
C GLY A 111 6.15 -12.87 -2.38
N ILE A 112 4.98 -13.50 -2.24
CA ILE A 112 3.72 -12.84 -1.89
C ILE A 112 3.43 -13.12 -0.41
N LEU A 113 3.58 -12.10 0.44
CA LEU A 113 3.34 -12.23 1.88
C LEU A 113 1.96 -11.70 2.25
N PHE A 114 1.06 -12.59 2.64
CA PHE A 114 -0.21 -12.24 3.24
C PHE A 114 -0.05 -12.12 4.77
N ARG A 115 -0.47 -10.99 5.34
CA ARG A 115 -0.37 -10.75 6.79
C ARG A 115 -1.34 -11.60 7.62
N ASN A 116 -2.49 -11.97 7.06
CA ASN A 116 -3.49 -12.81 7.72
C ASN A 116 -4.33 -13.60 6.71
N ALA A 117 -5.05 -14.62 7.19
CA ALA A 117 -5.94 -15.47 6.40
C ALA A 117 -7.06 -14.67 5.69
N LYS A 118 -7.60 -13.65 6.36
CA LYS A 118 -8.65 -12.79 5.82
C LYS A 118 -8.19 -12.05 4.56
N SER A 119 -6.95 -11.57 4.52
CA SER A 119 -6.39 -10.91 3.33
C SER A 119 -6.36 -11.85 2.14
N LEU A 120 -6.00 -13.13 2.33
CA LEU A 120 -6.01 -14.14 1.27
C LEU A 120 -7.43 -14.38 0.73
N GLU A 121 -8.42 -14.43 1.62
CA GLU A 121 -9.83 -14.61 1.23
C GLU A 121 -10.39 -13.40 0.47
N LEU A 122 -10.11 -12.19 0.95
CA LEU A 122 -10.54 -10.96 0.28
C LEU A 122 -9.87 -10.80 -1.09
N PHE A 123 -8.61 -11.24 -1.21
CA PHE A 123 -7.84 -11.14 -2.45
C PHE A 123 -8.54 -11.83 -3.64
N LYS A 124 -9.25 -12.95 -3.39
CA LYS A 124 -10.05 -13.65 -4.40
C LYS A 124 -11.10 -12.74 -5.07
N ASN A 125 -11.65 -11.77 -4.34
CA ASN A 125 -12.78 -10.96 -4.78
C ASN A 125 -12.37 -9.58 -5.32
N ILE A 126 -11.07 -9.27 -5.35
CA ILE A 126 -10.57 -8.00 -5.88
C ILE A 126 -10.84 -7.92 -7.39
N ARG A 127 -11.45 -6.82 -7.85
CA ARG A 127 -11.74 -6.55 -9.27
C ARG A 127 -10.98 -5.37 -9.84
N GLN A 128 -10.49 -4.49 -8.98
CA GLN A 128 -9.76 -3.28 -9.35
C GLN A 128 -8.52 -3.19 -8.49
N VAL A 129 -7.39 -2.88 -9.13
CA VAL A 129 -6.12 -2.64 -8.45
C VAL A 129 -5.68 -1.23 -8.79
N VAL A 130 -5.48 -0.42 -7.76
CA VAL A 130 -4.93 0.93 -7.88
C VAL A 130 -3.51 0.88 -7.37
N PHE A 131 -2.56 1.22 -8.23
CA PHE A 131 -1.15 1.25 -7.88
C PHE A 131 -0.75 2.67 -7.52
N ASP A 132 0.01 2.81 -6.44
CA ASP A 132 0.81 4.01 -6.25
C ASP A 132 1.92 4.04 -7.33
N LYS A 133 2.31 5.22 -7.79
CA LYS A 133 3.35 5.32 -8.81
C LYS A 133 4.73 5.13 -8.18
N THR A 134 5.04 5.98 -7.21
CA THR A 134 6.39 6.11 -6.66
C THR A 134 6.67 5.02 -5.64
N GLY A 135 7.67 4.18 -5.88
CA GLY A 135 8.03 3.08 -4.98
C GLY A 135 7.20 1.80 -5.18
N THR A 136 6.23 1.80 -6.11
CA THR A 136 5.49 0.59 -6.52
C THR A 136 5.66 0.31 -8.00
N LEU A 137 5.22 1.22 -8.88
CA LEU A 137 5.45 1.09 -10.34
C LEU A 137 6.86 1.55 -10.73
N THR A 138 7.39 2.54 -10.02
CA THR A 138 8.75 3.04 -10.22
C THR A 138 9.62 2.75 -9.00
N THR A 139 10.94 2.72 -9.18
CA THR A 139 11.91 2.48 -8.10
C THR A 139 12.00 3.62 -7.10
N GLY A 140 11.40 4.79 -7.40
CA GLY A 140 11.56 6.02 -6.63
C GLY A 140 12.91 6.70 -6.81
N ASN A 141 13.85 6.06 -7.53
CA ASN A 141 15.15 6.62 -7.86
C ASN A 141 15.08 7.30 -9.23
N PHE A 142 15.33 8.61 -9.25
CA PHE A 142 15.41 9.36 -10.49
C PHE A 142 16.75 9.09 -11.19
N SER A 143 16.69 8.93 -12.52
CA SER A 143 17.87 8.83 -13.39
C SER A 143 17.75 9.83 -14.53
N LEU A 144 18.82 10.55 -14.83
CA LEU A 144 18.89 11.43 -15.98
C LEU A 144 18.99 10.59 -17.26
N GLU A 145 18.00 10.69 -18.14
CA GLU A 145 17.99 9.94 -19.41
C GLU A 145 18.64 10.72 -20.54
N ARG A 146 18.24 11.98 -20.74
CA ARG A 146 18.67 12.83 -21.85
C ARG A 146 18.79 14.28 -21.43
N VAL A 147 19.67 14.99 -22.12
CA VAL A 147 19.88 16.43 -22.01
C VAL A 147 19.64 17.04 -23.38
N TRP A 148 18.82 18.08 -23.44
CA TRP A 148 18.62 18.87 -24.65
C TRP A 148 19.09 20.28 -24.39
N LEU A 149 20.05 20.70 -25.22
CA LEU A 149 20.51 22.08 -25.26
C LEU A 149 19.83 22.76 -26.43
N ASN A 150 19.43 24.01 -26.22
CA ASN A 150 18.95 24.84 -27.31
C ASN A 150 20.09 24.97 -28.35
N PRO A 151 19.85 24.69 -29.66
CA PRO A 151 20.87 24.86 -30.70
C PRO A 151 21.48 26.27 -30.75
N ASP A 152 20.72 27.28 -30.36
CA ASP A 152 21.16 28.68 -30.31
C ASP A 152 21.80 29.05 -28.95
N ALA A 153 22.04 28.08 -28.06
CA ALA A 153 22.66 28.33 -26.77
C ALA A 153 24.10 28.82 -26.94
N THR A 154 24.45 29.86 -26.17
CA THR A 154 25.81 30.41 -26.13
C THR A 154 26.79 29.58 -25.29
N ILE A 155 26.30 28.57 -24.57
CA ILE A 155 27.10 27.70 -23.70
C ILE A 155 27.15 26.29 -24.26
N ASP A 156 28.31 25.65 -24.14
CA ASP A 156 28.47 24.25 -24.49
C ASP A 156 27.90 23.34 -23.40
N GLU A 157 27.80 22.04 -23.73
CA GLU A 157 27.23 21.05 -22.82
C GLU A 157 28.02 20.93 -21.51
N ALA A 158 29.35 20.96 -21.58
CA ALA A 158 30.20 20.85 -20.40
C ALA A 158 29.97 22.01 -19.43
N THR A 159 29.86 23.24 -19.95
CA THR A 159 29.57 24.44 -19.16
C THR A 159 28.15 24.37 -18.59
N PHE A 160 27.15 23.96 -19.37
CA PHE A 160 25.79 23.75 -18.89
C PHE A 160 25.74 22.75 -17.72
N GLN A 161 26.37 21.59 -17.87
CA GLN A 161 26.42 20.57 -16.84
C GLN A 161 27.09 21.08 -15.55
N GLN A 162 28.16 21.87 -15.69
CA GLN A 162 28.84 22.50 -14.56
C GLN A 162 27.92 23.48 -13.80
N TYR A 163 27.21 24.35 -14.51
CA TYR A 163 26.26 25.29 -13.90
C TYR A 163 25.08 24.56 -13.25
N ALA A 164 24.49 23.58 -13.94
CA ALA A 164 23.38 22.77 -13.43
C ALA A 164 23.78 22.02 -12.14
N PHE A 165 24.95 21.39 -12.12
CA PHE A 165 25.49 20.78 -10.90
C PHE A 165 25.68 21.80 -9.77
N SER A 166 26.29 22.94 -10.09
CA SER A 166 26.62 23.97 -9.10
C SER A 166 25.36 24.60 -8.50
N LEU A 167 24.27 24.65 -9.24
CA LEU A 167 22.98 25.16 -8.80
C LEU A 167 22.23 24.11 -7.96
N GLU A 168 22.10 22.89 -8.49
CA GLU A 168 21.26 21.83 -7.91
C GLU A 168 21.89 21.15 -6.69
N LYS A 169 23.21 21.26 -6.48
CA LYS A 169 23.89 20.67 -5.30
C LYS A 169 23.37 21.17 -3.95
N TYR A 170 22.66 22.30 -3.92
CA TYR A 170 22.09 22.88 -2.70
C TYR A 170 20.65 22.42 -2.40
N SER A 171 19.94 21.82 -3.37
CA SER A 171 18.55 21.38 -3.16
C SER A 171 18.48 19.95 -2.62
N ASN A 172 17.49 19.72 -1.76
CA ASN A 172 17.17 18.38 -1.26
C ASN A 172 16.16 17.62 -2.14
N HIS A 173 15.66 18.23 -3.22
CA HIS A 173 14.66 17.64 -4.08
C HIS A 173 15.21 16.40 -4.82
N PRO A 174 14.44 15.31 -4.99
CA PRO A 174 14.91 14.10 -5.67
C PRO A 174 15.44 14.34 -7.10
N ILE A 175 14.84 15.27 -7.85
CA ILE A 175 15.31 15.68 -9.18
C ILE A 175 16.66 16.40 -9.09
N ALA A 176 16.81 17.34 -8.16
CA ALA A 176 18.07 18.05 -7.95
C ALA A 176 19.22 17.10 -7.61
N LYS A 177 18.96 16.13 -6.71
CA LYS A 177 19.92 15.08 -6.36
C LYS A 177 20.31 14.23 -7.56
N CYS A 178 19.36 13.93 -8.45
CA CYS A 178 19.63 13.20 -9.68
C CYS A 178 20.54 13.99 -10.63
N VAL A 179 20.22 15.26 -10.87
CA VAL A 179 21.00 16.16 -11.74
C VAL A 179 22.40 16.37 -11.16
N ALA A 180 22.50 16.66 -9.86
CA ALA A 180 23.78 16.88 -9.19
C ALA A 180 24.65 15.60 -9.16
N ALA A 181 24.03 14.41 -9.09
CA ALA A 181 24.76 13.16 -9.20
C ALA A 181 25.24 12.88 -10.64
N ALA A 182 24.39 13.16 -11.64
CA ALA A 182 24.68 12.91 -13.05
C ALA A 182 25.77 13.86 -13.59
N PHE A 183 25.74 15.14 -13.22
CA PHE A 183 26.67 16.17 -13.71
C PHE A 183 27.79 16.49 -12.72
N LYS A 184 28.13 15.54 -11.84
CA LYS A 184 29.12 15.75 -10.78
C LYS A 184 30.44 16.26 -11.37
N SER A 185 30.72 17.55 -11.16
CA SER A 185 31.93 18.20 -11.62
C SER A 185 32.92 18.41 -10.48
N LYS A 186 34.22 18.34 -10.77
CA LYS A 186 35.28 18.72 -9.82
C LYS A 186 35.37 20.24 -9.64
N THR A 187 34.85 20.99 -10.59
CA THR A 187 34.93 22.45 -10.64
C THR A 187 33.55 23.01 -10.40
N ASP A 188 33.36 23.75 -9.32
CA ASP A 188 32.08 24.35 -8.97
C ASP A 188 32.04 25.86 -9.24
N VAL A 189 30.87 26.34 -9.63
CA VAL A 189 30.60 27.76 -9.75
C VAL A 189 30.24 28.30 -8.37
N ARG A 190 30.92 29.38 -7.97
CA ARG A 190 30.58 30.11 -6.74
C ARG A 190 29.52 31.16 -7.03
N TRP A 191 28.34 30.94 -6.47
CA TRP A 191 27.22 31.87 -6.54
C TRP A 191 27.33 32.96 -5.47
N GLN A 192 26.96 34.19 -5.81
CA GLN A 192 26.78 35.27 -4.83
C GLN A 192 25.52 35.05 -3.99
N LYS A 193 24.45 34.57 -4.63
CA LYS A 193 23.18 34.23 -3.98
C LYS A 193 22.63 32.95 -4.58
N VAL A 194 22.11 32.06 -3.74
CA VAL A 194 21.35 30.85 -4.15
C VAL A 194 20.10 30.78 -3.30
N GLU A 195 18.96 30.48 -3.91
CA GLU A 195 17.67 30.38 -3.24
C GLU A 195 16.84 29.24 -3.83
N GLU A 196 16.31 28.38 -2.97
CA GLU A 196 15.35 27.33 -3.33
C GLU A 196 13.93 27.82 -3.08
N VAL A 197 13.13 27.95 -4.14
CA VAL A 197 11.72 28.33 -4.03
C VAL A 197 10.87 27.06 -4.17
N LYS A 198 10.21 26.67 -3.07
CA LYS A 198 9.42 25.45 -2.98
C LYS A 198 8.32 25.41 -4.05
N GLY A 199 8.26 24.31 -4.80
CA GLY A 199 7.30 24.10 -5.89
C GLY A 199 7.66 24.82 -7.20
N VAL A 200 8.76 25.56 -7.24
CA VAL A 200 9.20 26.33 -8.40
C VAL A 200 10.56 25.83 -8.91
N GLY A 201 11.60 25.88 -8.07
CA GLY A 201 12.95 25.50 -8.49
C GLY A 201 14.06 26.26 -7.75
N MET A 202 15.27 26.18 -8.31
CA MET A 202 16.48 26.81 -7.81
C MET A 202 16.81 28.07 -8.59
N PHE A 203 17.22 29.13 -7.89
CA PHE A 203 17.65 30.40 -8.48
C PHE A 203 19.01 30.79 -7.93
N ALA A 204 19.88 31.31 -8.78
CA ALA A 204 21.17 31.83 -8.35
C ALA A 204 21.63 33.06 -9.13
N THR A 205 22.55 33.79 -8.53
CA THR A 205 23.25 34.94 -9.16
C THR A 205 24.75 34.71 -9.08
N ASP A 206 25.45 34.86 -10.20
CA ASP A 206 26.90 34.72 -10.26
C ASP A 206 27.64 36.02 -9.88
N ALA A 207 28.98 35.98 -9.90
CA ALA A 207 29.81 37.14 -9.57
C ALA A 207 29.73 38.28 -10.60
N ALA A 208 29.33 38.00 -11.84
CA ALA A 208 29.15 38.97 -12.91
C ALA A 208 27.75 39.60 -12.90
N GLY A 209 26.86 39.13 -12.02
CA GLY A 209 25.48 39.60 -11.91
C GLY A 209 24.49 38.88 -12.82
N ASN A 210 24.89 37.81 -13.53
CA ASN A 210 23.95 37.04 -14.33
C ASN A 210 23.04 36.18 -13.44
N GLN A 211 21.79 36.02 -13.87
CA GLN A 211 20.79 35.21 -13.17
C GLN A 211 20.64 33.84 -13.82
N TRP A 212 20.64 32.82 -12.98
CA TRP A 212 20.55 31.41 -13.37
C TRP A 212 19.36 30.76 -12.67
N ALA A 213 18.64 29.90 -13.37
CA ALA A 213 17.48 29.22 -12.83
C ALA A 213 17.38 27.77 -13.32
N ALA A 214 17.04 26.85 -12.41
CA ALA A 214 16.59 25.50 -12.72
C ALA A 214 15.16 25.37 -12.21
N THR A 215 14.19 25.41 -13.13
CA THR A 215 12.77 25.54 -12.79
C THR A 215 11.87 24.81 -13.79
N ASN A 216 10.58 24.76 -13.48
CA ASN A 216 9.58 24.17 -14.36
C ASN A 216 9.21 25.11 -15.54
N TYR A 217 8.62 24.52 -16.59
CA TYR A 217 8.26 25.24 -17.81
C TYR A 217 7.42 26.52 -17.57
N LYS A 218 6.50 26.51 -16.60
CA LYS A 218 5.60 27.65 -16.34
C LYS A 218 6.37 28.95 -16.06
N TYR A 219 7.55 28.83 -15.44
CA TYR A 219 8.39 29.97 -15.08
C TYR A 219 9.32 30.46 -16.19
N VAL A 220 9.50 29.68 -17.27
CA VAL A 220 10.37 30.02 -18.40
C VAL A 220 9.60 30.27 -19.70
N THR A 221 8.26 30.32 -19.66
CA THR A 221 7.40 30.58 -20.82
C THR A 221 7.74 31.86 -21.59
N ALA A 222 8.25 32.89 -20.91
CA ALA A 222 8.70 34.12 -21.55
C ALA A 222 10.10 34.03 -22.18
N LEU A 223 10.86 32.99 -21.85
CA LEU A 223 12.27 32.79 -22.23
C LEU A 223 12.46 31.65 -23.24
N THR A 224 11.45 30.80 -23.44
CA THR A 224 11.50 29.71 -24.42
C THR A 224 10.15 29.47 -25.07
N THR A 225 10.16 29.21 -26.38
CA THR A 225 9.00 28.77 -27.17
C THR A 225 8.89 27.24 -27.27
N ASP A 226 9.78 26.51 -26.61
CA ASP A 226 9.81 25.05 -26.66
C ASP A 226 8.55 24.45 -25.99
N ALA A 227 7.78 23.69 -26.77
CA ALA A 227 6.53 23.03 -26.34
C ALA A 227 6.71 21.53 -26.04
N SER A 228 7.94 21.01 -26.06
CA SER A 228 8.23 19.57 -25.88
C SER A 228 8.07 19.05 -24.44
N PHE A 229 7.68 19.91 -23.49
CA PHE A 229 7.62 19.63 -22.04
C PHE A 229 6.53 18.64 -21.60
N ASN A 230 5.66 18.19 -22.51
CA ASN A 230 4.48 17.35 -22.22
C ASN A 230 4.56 15.92 -22.78
N VAL A 231 5.75 15.47 -23.19
CA VAL A 231 5.97 14.08 -23.64
C VAL A 231 6.25 13.15 -22.46
#